data_AF-A0A842PC46-F1
#
_entry.id   AF-A0A842PC46-F1
#
_cell.length_a   1.000
_cell.length_b   1.000
_cell.length_c   1.000
_cell.angle_alpha   90.00
_cell.angle_beta   90.00
_cell.angle_gamma   90.00
#
_symmetry.space_group_name_H-M   'P 1'
#
loop_
_entity.id
_entity.type
_entity.pdbx_description
1 polymer ?
#
loop_
_entity_poly.entity_id
_entity_poly.type
_entity_poly.pdbx_seq_one_letter_code
_entity_poly.pdbx_strand_id
1 'polypeptide(L)' 'MHCDDKRTLYVLKEEIEKAWKLLEKSSFSDQQMLEKFNNAVTEYFECKLSSE' A
#
# COMPACT_ATOMS: atom_id res chain seq x y z
N MET A 1 -20.05 -1.71 -8.65
CA MET A 1 -19.16 -2.80 -8.23
C MET A 1 -18.78 -2.49 -6.79
N HIS A 2 -19.51 -3.05 -5.82
CA HIS A 2 -19.20 -2.88 -4.40
C HIS A 2 -18.02 -3.82 -4.17
N CYS A 3 -16.81 -3.29 -4.38
CA CYS A 3 -15.60 -4.07 -4.12
C CYS A 3 -15.62 -4.52 -2.68
N ASP A 4 -15.15 -5.72 -2.41
CA ASP A 4 -14.86 -6.23 -1.08
C ASP A 4 -13.90 -5.28 -0.33
N ASP A 5 -14.38 -4.15 0.20
CA ASP A 5 -13.59 -3.10 0.85
C ASP A 5 -12.66 -3.70 1.91
N LYS A 6 -13.16 -4.67 2.67
CA LYS A 6 -12.37 -5.37 3.70
C LYS A 6 -11.25 -6.23 3.13
N ARG A 7 -11.47 -6.94 2.02
CA ARG A 7 -10.45 -7.79 1.39
C ARG A 7 -9.41 -6.93 0.67
N THR A 8 -9.84 -5.88 -0.01
CA THR A 8 -8.98 -4.93 -0.69
C THR A 8 -8.08 -4.20 0.30
N LEU A 9 -8.62 -3.71 1.42
CA LEU A 9 -7.83 -3.10 2.49
C LEU A 9 -6.82 -4.07 3.11
N TYR A 10 -7.20 -5.34 3.31
CA TYR A 10 -6.29 -6.35 3.83
C TYR A 10 -5.11 -6.61 2.87
N VAL A 11 -5.39 -6.77 1.57
CA VAL A 11 -4.37 -6.97 0.54
C VAL A 11 -3.45 -5.76 0.42
N LEU A 12 -4.01 -4.55 0.37
CA LEU A 12 -3.23 -3.31 0.29
C LEU A 12 -2.32 -3.16 1.53
N LYS A 13 -2.81 -3.50 2.71
CA LYS A 13 -1.99 -3.50 3.94
C LYS A 13 -0.81 -4.47 3.83
N GLU A 14 -1.03 -5.70 3.38
CA GLU A 14 0.06 -6.67 3.19
C GLU A 14 1.10 -6.18 2.18
N GLU A 15 0.67 -5.55 1.09
CA GLU A 15 1.57 -4.98 0.07
C GLU A 15 2.40 -3.82 0.62
N ILE A 16 1.80 -2.94 1.43
CA ILE A 16 2.51 -1.86 2.14
C ILE A 16 3.57 -2.44 3.08
N GLU A 17 3.24 -3.47 3.88
CA GLU A 17 4.19 -4.09 4.81
C GLU A 17 5.36 -4.79 4.08
N LYS A 18 5.10 -5.45 2.94
CA LYS A 18 6.14 -6.05 2.11
C LYS A 18 7.03 -4.97 1.48
N ALA A 19 6.43 -3.93 0.90
CA ALA A 19 7.15 -2.83 0.27
C ALA A 19 8.03 -2.09 1.29
N TRP A 20 7.55 -1.87 2.52
CA TRP A 20 8.33 -1.31 3.61
C TRP A 20 9.56 -2.15 3.95
N LYS A 21 9.42 -3.47 4.11
CA LYS A 21 10.55 -4.37 4.39
C LYS A 21 11.58 -4.41 3.26
N LEU A 22 11.14 -4.29 2.01
CA LEU A 22 12.05 -4.22 0.87
C LEU A 22 12.79 -2.87 0.82
N LEU A 23 12.08 -1.77 1.11
CA LEU A 23 12.66 -0.44 1.20
C LEU A 23 13.69 -0.33 2.33
N GLU A 24 13.38 -0.89 3.50
CA GLU A 24 14.28 -0.95 4.65
C GLU A 24 15.58 -1.68 4.28
N LYS A 25 15.49 -2.82 3.58
CA LYS A 25 16.66 -3.55 3.08
C LYS A 25 17.47 -2.77 2.05
N SER A 26 16.81 -1.94 1.25
CA SER A 26 17.45 -1.07 0.25
C SER A 26 17.91 0.26 0.85
N SER A 27 17.87 0.45 2.17
CA SER A 27 18.17 1.73 2.83
C SER A 27 17.43 2.92 2.23
N PHE A 28 16.19 2.70 1.76
CA PHE A 28 15.34 3.70 1.12
C PHE A 28 16.00 4.39 -0.10
N SER A 29 16.97 3.73 -0.75
CA SER A 29 17.67 4.29 -1.91
C SER A 29 16.99 3.99 -3.25
N ASP A 30 16.05 3.06 -3.27
CA ASP A 30 15.33 2.66 -4.48
C ASP A 30 14.09 3.53 -4.68
N GLN A 31 14.24 4.57 -5.51
CA GLN A 31 13.17 5.54 -5.81
C GLN A 31 11.94 4.88 -6.43
N GLN A 32 12.11 3.81 -7.22
CA GLN A 32 10.98 3.10 -7.82
C GLN A 32 10.18 2.34 -6.76
N MET A 33 10.85 1.73 -5.78
CA MET A 33 10.17 1.12 -4.64
C MET A 33 9.47 2.16 -3.75
N LEU A 34 10.05 3.35 -3.57
CA LEU A 34 9.43 4.44 -2.81
C LEU A 34 8.14 4.91 -3.47
N GLU A 35 8.13 5.07 -4.79
CA GLU A 35 6.94 5.45 -5.55
C GLU A 35 5.83 4.39 -5.44
N LYS A 36 6.19 3.10 -5.58
CA LYS A 36 5.25 1.99 -5.42
C LYS A 36 4.66 1.92 -4.01
N PHE A 37 5.49 2.12 -2.99
CA PHE A 37 5.05 2.19 -1.60
C PHE A 37 4.06 3.35 -1.39
N ASN A 38 4.40 4.54 -1.92
CA ASN A 38 3.55 5.72 -1.76
C ASN A 38 2.19 5.56 -2.46
N ASN A 39 2.16 4.96 -3.66
CA ASN A 39 0.91 4.63 -4.35
C ASN A 39 0.07 3.64 -3.54
N ALA A 40 0.66 2.54 -3.07
CA ALA A 40 -0.07 1.55 -2.28
C ALA A 40 -0.67 2.13 -0.98
N VAL A 41 0.08 3.03 -0.31
CA VAL A 41 -0.44 3.76 0.86
C VAL A 41 -1.59 4.69 0.47
N THR A 42 -1.45 5.43 -0.63
CA THR A 42 -2.49 6.35 -1.12
C THR A 42 -3.76 5.58 -1.44
N GLU A 43 -3.66 4.50 -2.22
CA GLU A 43 -4.80 3.63 -2.56
C GLU A 43 -5.45 3.01 -1.32
N TYR A 44 -4.68 2.64 -0.30
CA TYR A 44 -5.21 2.14 0.96
C TYR A 44 -6.05 3.21 1.68
N PHE A 45 -5.56 4.44 1.76
CA PHE A 45 -6.30 5.54 2.38
C PHE A 45 -7.54 5.93 1.57
N GLU A 46 -7.46 5.96 0.24
CA GLU A 46 -8.61 6.23 -0.63
C GLU A 46 -9.68 5.15 -0.49
N CYS A 47 -9.29 3.87 -0.49
CA CYS A 47 -10.23 2.77 -0.23
C CYS A 47 -10.86 2.92 1.15
N LYS A 48 -10.05 3.20 2.18
CA LYS A 48 -10.54 3.32 3.56
C LYS A 48 -11.52 4.48 3.74
N LEU A 49 -11.23 5.64 3.14
CA LEU A 49 -12.06 6.83 3.18
C LEU A 49 -13.35 6.66 2.34
N SER A 50 -13.29 5.90 1.25
CA SER A 50 -14.48 5.56 0.45
C SER A 50 -15.39 4.53 1.12
N SER A 51 -14.90 3.81 2.14
CA SER A 51 -15.70 2.89 2.96
C SER A 51 -16.43 3.58 4.13
N GLU A 52 -16.16 4.86 4.41
CA GLU A 52 -16.78 5.65 5.51
C GLU A 52 -18.02 6.45 5.07
#